data_AF-A0A847UJ77-F1
#
_entry.id   AF-A0A847UJ77-F1
#
_cell.length_a   1.000
_cell.length_b   1.000
_cell.length_c   1.000
_cell.angle_alpha   90.00
_cell.angle_beta   90.00
_cell.angle_gamma   90.00
#
_symmetry.space_group_name_H-M   'P 1'
#
loop_
_entity.id
_entity.type
_entity.pdbx_description
1 polymer ?
#
loop_
_entity_poly.entity_id
_entity_poly.type
_entity_poly.pdbx_seq_one_letter_code
_entity_poly.pdbx_strand_id
1 'polypeptide(L)'
;MELADLLSKTLETDDQDVWENERTPTSVRRFGVRLHTAGLSIRETVAILELLGVDHSHGAVWNWVHTLSEAQSDPPTFTRANSRAAHQIASDLRTAAPSRVAVDEKQIEVDGEKKWLYAAIDTDSKLLLEVDVFSRRGTDPAAAFLHRLTEKHDLAETEFLVDAGGYLTALARHELSGRLDYRTRNHIEKWFQTATMRIDRFHT
;
A
#
# COMPACT_ATOMS: atom_id res chain seq x y z
N MET A 1 21.59 23.48 17.21
CA MET A 1 21.00 23.21 15.88
C MET A 1 19.72 22.47 16.16
N GLU A 2 18.58 23.09 15.87
CA GLU A 2 17.27 22.53 16.19
C GLU A 2 17.03 21.27 15.33
N LEU A 3 16.27 20.29 15.84
CA LEU A 3 15.94 19.08 15.07
C LEU A 3 15.30 19.44 13.72
N ALA A 4 14.45 20.47 13.71
CA ALA A 4 13.81 20.98 12.50
C ALA A 4 14.84 21.41 11.44
N ASP A 5 15.94 22.07 11.83
CA ASP A 5 17.01 22.53 10.91
C ASP A 5 17.81 21.37 10.29
N LEU A 6 17.88 20.23 10.99
CA LEU A 6 18.53 19.02 10.50
C LEU A 6 17.61 18.26 9.55
N LEU A 7 16.34 18.12 9.94
CA LEU A 7 15.35 17.39 9.17
C LEU A 7 14.95 18.16 7.91
N SER A 8 14.94 19.50 7.92
CA SER A 8 14.64 20.30 6.73
C SER A 8 15.58 19.95 5.57
N LYS A 9 16.89 19.87 5.85
CA LYS A 9 17.92 19.50 4.87
C LYS A 9 17.75 18.13 4.22
N THR A 10 16.97 17.22 4.84
CA THR A 10 16.84 15.82 4.39
C THR A 10 15.41 15.43 4.03
N LEU A 11 14.41 16.11 4.58
CA LEU A 11 12.99 15.73 4.52
C LEU A 11 12.08 16.82 3.97
N GLU A 12 12.56 18.06 3.75
CA GLU A 12 11.77 19.04 3.02
C GLU A 12 11.76 18.71 1.53
N THR A 13 10.57 18.71 0.95
CA THR A 13 10.33 18.62 -0.49
C THR A 13 9.26 19.64 -0.83
N ASP A 14 9.38 20.30 -1.98
CA ASP A 14 8.46 21.37 -2.40
C ASP A 14 7.03 20.86 -2.66
N ASP A 15 6.87 19.56 -2.88
CA ASP A 15 5.58 18.93 -3.13
C ASP A 15 4.98 18.28 -1.87
N GLN A 16 3.74 18.69 -1.59
CA GLN A 16 2.75 18.07 -0.72
C GLN A 16 3.02 18.16 0.79
N ASP A 17 2.77 19.34 1.37
CA ASP A 17 2.38 19.41 2.78
C ASP A 17 0.88 19.10 2.90
N VAL A 18 0.56 17.87 3.33
CA VAL A 18 -0.83 17.41 3.55
C VAL A 18 -1.41 17.89 4.88
N TRP A 19 -0.57 18.46 5.74
CA TRP A 19 -0.94 18.87 7.10
C TRP A 19 -1.05 20.39 7.15
N GLU A 20 -2.04 20.94 6.46
CA GLU A 20 -2.28 22.38 6.42
C GLU A 20 -2.51 22.96 7.83
N ASN A 21 -2.01 24.18 8.07
CA ASN A 21 -2.26 24.98 9.29
C ASN A 21 -1.72 24.39 10.62
N GLU A 22 -0.89 23.37 10.55
CA GLU A 22 -0.23 22.78 11.71
C GLU A 22 1.05 23.55 12.08
N ARG A 23 1.24 23.79 13.39
CA ARG A 23 2.33 24.65 13.89
C ARG A 23 3.70 23.96 13.85
N THR A 24 3.72 22.63 13.87
CA THR A 24 4.94 21.83 13.85
C THR A 24 5.54 21.82 12.44
N PRO A 25 6.87 21.97 12.28
CA PRO A 25 7.51 21.88 10.97
C PRO A 25 7.17 20.58 10.21
N THR A 26 6.97 20.65 8.90
CA THR A 26 6.63 19.51 8.03
C THR A 26 7.67 18.40 8.11
N SER A 27 8.95 18.76 8.20
CA SER A 27 10.07 17.83 8.33
C SER A 27 9.98 16.97 9.61
N VAL A 28 9.56 17.56 10.73
CA VAL A 28 9.34 16.85 12.02
C VAL A 28 8.14 15.91 11.93
N ARG A 29 7.03 16.35 11.35
CA ARG A 29 5.83 15.52 11.15
C ARG A 29 6.13 14.31 10.25
N ARG A 30 6.82 14.55 9.13
CA ARG A 30 7.32 13.50 8.23
C ARG A 30 8.22 12.52 8.96
N PHE A 31 9.11 13.00 9.82
CA PHE A 31 9.96 12.14 10.63
C PHE A 31 9.15 11.28 11.60
N GLY A 32 8.18 11.86 12.32
CA GLY A 32 7.26 11.12 13.20
C GLY A 32 6.49 10.03 12.44
N VAL A 33 5.92 10.35 11.27
CA VAL A 33 5.26 9.34 10.44
C VAL A 33 6.24 8.26 9.96
N ARG A 34 7.46 8.63 9.55
CA ARG A 34 8.47 7.66 9.14
C ARG A 34 8.83 6.69 10.27
N LEU A 35 8.97 7.16 11.51
CA LEU A 35 9.17 6.29 12.67
C LEU A 35 8.02 5.29 12.83
N HIS A 36 6.77 5.75 12.75
CA HIS A 36 5.63 4.85 12.81
C HIS A 36 5.63 3.83 11.67
N THR A 37 5.89 4.25 10.43
CA THR A 37 6.03 3.33 9.30
C THR A 37 7.24 2.39 9.45
N ALA A 38 8.31 2.77 10.13
CA ALA A 38 9.42 1.86 10.42
C ALA A 38 9.04 0.76 11.44
N GLY A 39 7.82 0.80 11.98
CA GLY A 39 7.28 -0.21 12.88
C GLY A 39 7.23 0.24 14.32
N LEU A 40 7.33 1.54 14.64
CA LEU A 40 7.16 2.03 16.01
C LEU A 40 5.68 2.32 16.27
N SER A 41 5.21 2.06 17.49
CA SER A 41 3.89 2.53 17.93
C SER A 41 3.86 4.05 18.04
N ILE A 42 2.66 4.63 18.09
CA ILE A 42 2.49 6.08 18.29
C ILE A 42 3.14 6.53 19.60
N ARG A 43 3.06 5.73 20.67
CA ARG A 43 3.71 6.03 21.95
C ARG A 43 5.24 5.97 21.87
N GLU A 44 5.80 4.97 21.19
CA GLU A 44 7.26 4.89 20.96
C GLU A 44 7.73 6.07 20.09
N THR A 45 6.92 6.47 19.11
CA THR A 45 7.20 7.63 18.27
C THR A 45 7.24 8.92 19.10
N VAL A 46 6.25 9.13 19.98
CA VAL A 46 6.24 10.26 20.93
C VAL A 46 7.48 10.24 21.81
N ALA A 47 7.83 9.09 22.40
CA ALA A 47 9.01 8.97 23.25
C ALA A 47 10.32 9.33 22.52
N ILE A 48 10.47 8.95 21.24
CA ILE A 48 11.63 9.34 20.43
C ILE A 48 11.63 10.84 20.14
N LEU A 49 10.47 11.42 19.81
CA LEU A 49 10.36 12.87 19.58
C LEU A 49 10.73 13.65 20.84
N GLU A 50 10.25 13.21 22.01
CA GLU A 50 10.59 13.79 23.32
C GLU A 50 12.11 13.72 23.59
N LEU A 51 12.75 12.58 23.32
CA LEU A 51 14.22 12.42 23.44
C LEU A 51 15.00 13.37 22.53
N LEU A 52 14.41 13.77 21.42
CA LEU A 52 14.98 14.73 20.47
C LEU A 52 14.57 16.19 20.75
N GLY A 53 13.91 16.44 21.90
CA GLY A 53 13.50 17.77 22.34
C GLY A 53 12.20 18.28 21.72
N VAL A 54 11.40 17.41 21.11
CA VAL A 54 10.11 17.75 20.50
C VAL A 54 8.98 17.13 21.32
N ASP A 55 8.30 17.96 22.11
CA ASP A 55 7.16 17.54 22.92
C ASP A 55 5.85 17.55 22.10
N HIS A 56 5.20 16.38 22.00
CA HIS A 56 3.91 16.23 21.36
C HIS A 56 3.06 15.14 21.99
N SER A 57 1.75 15.37 21.96
CA SER A 57 0.80 14.37 22.45
C SER A 57 0.70 13.17 21.49
N HIS A 58 0.31 12.03 22.05
CA HIS A 58 -0.11 10.85 21.28
C HIS A 58 -1.15 11.19 20.20
N GLY A 59 -2.13 12.05 20.53
CA GLY A 59 -3.18 12.46 19.59
C GLY A 59 -2.64 13.25 18.40
N ALA A 60 -1.62 14.10 18.60
CA ALA A 60 -0.99 14.85 17.51
C ALA A 60 -0.28 13.90 16.54
N VAL A 61 0.55 12.98 17.04
CA VAL A 61 1.25 12.01 16.20
C VAL A 61 0.26 11.07 15.49
N TRP A 62 -0.80 10.64 16.18
CA TRP A 62 -1.88 9.86 15.58
C TRP A 62 -2.55 10.62 14.42
N ASN A 63 -2.91 11.89 14.62
CA ASN A 63 -3.47 12.73 13.55
C ASN A 63 -2.52 12.83 12.37
N TRP A 64 -1.22 13.04 12.60
CA TRP A 64 -0.27 13.14 11.50
C TRP A 64 -0.22 11.88 10.63
N VAL A 65 -0.21 10.70 11.26
CA VAL A 65 -0.24 9.41 10.56
C VAL A 65 -1.52 9.26 9.75
N HIS A 66 -2.68 9.54 10.36
CA HIS A 66 -3.97 9.37 9.69
C HIS A 66 -4.19 10.37 8.56
N THR A 67 -3.85 11.65 8.75
CA THR A 67 -3.93 12.66 7.68
C THR A 67 -3.08 12.27 6.46
N LEU A 68 -1.86 11.76 6.67
CA LEU A 68 -1.05 11.28 5.53
C LEU A 68 -1.63 10.00 4.91
N SER A 69 -2.21 9.12 5.71
CA SER A 69 -2.86 7.91 5.20
C SER A 69 -4.07 8.24 4.33
N GLU A 70 -4.86 9.26 4.69
CA GLU A 70 -6.04 9.70 3.94
C GLU A 70 -5.68 10.52 2.69
N ALA A 71 -4.58 11.28 2.75
CA ALA A 71 -4.10 12.08 1.63
C ALA A 71 -3.33 11.26 0.57
N GLN A 72 -2.82 10.08 0.93
CA GLN A 72 -2.12 9.21 -0.02
C GLN A 72 -3.10 8.73 -1.10
N SER A 73 -2.69 8.87 -2.36
CA SER A 73 -3.43 8.32 -3.48
C SER A 73 -3.45 6.79 -3.43
N ASP A 74 -4.51 6.21 -4.00
CA ASP A 74 -4.57 4.78 -4.30
C ASP A 74 -3.32 4.31 -5.04
N PRO A 75 -3.00 3.00 -5.00
CA PRO A 75 -1.87 2.46 -5.73
C PRO A 75 -1.90 2.86 -7.22
N PRO A 76 -0.73 2.95 -7.87
CA PRO A 76 -0.61 3.56 -9.20
C PRO A 76 -1.51 2.86 -10.22
N THR A 77 -2.40 3.63 -10.84
CA THR A 77 -3.37 3.11 -11.81
C THR A 77 -2.74 2.96 -13.19
N PHE A 78 -2.79 1.75 -13.75
CA PHE A 78 -2.30 1.47 -15.09
C PHE A 78 -3.43 1.62 -16.10
N THR A 79 -3.53 2.78 -16.74
CA THR A 79 -4.47 3.02 -17.85
C THR A 79 -3.73 3.08 -19.18
N ARG A 80 -4.30 2.48 -20.24
CA ARG A 80 -3.77 2.64 -21.59
C ARG A 80 -3.86 4.11 -21.97
N ALA A 81 -2.71 4.73 -22.24
CA ALA A 81 -2.62 6.15 -22.59
C ALA A 81 -3.38 6.45 -23.90
N ASN A 82 -4.67 6.75 -23.80
CA ASN A 82 -5.51 7.14 -24.93
C ASN A 82 -5.81 8.65 -24.87
N SER A 83 -4.79 9.51 -24.88
CA SER A 83 -4.89 10.88 -25.42
C SER A 83 -3.54 11.61 -25.42
N ARG A 84 -3.35 12.52 -26.38
CA ARG A 84 -2.20 13.44 -26.45
C ARG A 84 -2.04 14.33 -25.21
N ALA A 85 -3.08 14.49 -24.39
CA ALA A 85 -3.03 15.26 -23.14
C ALA A 85 -2.37 14.49 -21.98
N ALA A 86 -2.36 13.16 -22.01
CA ALA A 86 -1.70 12.32 -21.01
C ALA A 86 -0.17 12.25 -21.17
N HIS A 87 0.40 12.93 -22.18
CA HIS A 87 1.83 12.88 -22.46
C HIS A 87 2.70 13.67 -21.47
N GLN A 88 2.10 14.62 -20.72
CA GLN A 88 2.83 15.52 -19.83
C GLN A 88 2.93 15.00 -18.38
N ILE A 89 1.98 14.16 -17.93
CA ILE A 89 1.95 13.62 -16.54
C ILE A 89 2.59 12.22 -16.48
N ALA A 90 2.69 11.52 -17.60
CA ALA A 90 3.15 10.13 -17.69
C ALA A 90 4.63 9.97 -18.12
N SER A 91 5.51 10.96 -17.93
CA SER A 91 6.93 10.79 -18.28
C SER A 91 7.71 9.99 -17.24
N ASP A 92 7.35 10.10 -15.97
CA ASP A 92 8.20 9.60 -14.88
C ASP A 92 7.75 8.23 -14.32
N LEU A 93 6.51 7.84 -14.60
CA LEU A 93 5.90 6.56 -14.18
C LEU A 93 5.37 5.75 -15.37
N ARG A 94 5.98 5.88 -16.56
CA ARG A 94 5.64 5.03 -17.72
C ARG A 94 6.13 3.59 -17.52
N THR A 95 5.70 2.94 -16.45
CA THR A 95 5.69 1.48 -16.39
C THR A 95 4.65 1.01 -17.40
N ALA A 96 5.08 0.15 -18.32
CA ALA A 96 4.16 -0.50 -19.25
C ALA A 96 3.04 -1.21 -18.47
N ALA A 97 1.88 -1.42 -19.10
CA ALA A 97 0.82 -2.24 -18.50
C ALA A 97 1.43 -3.57 -18.01
N PRO A 98 1.08 -4.01 -16.79
CA PRO A 98 1.78 -5.13 -16.14
C PRO A 98 1.61 -6.40 -16.96
N SER A 99 2.73 -7.05 -17.28
CA SER A 99 2.73 -8.28 -18.07
C SER A 99 2.28 -9.49 -17.25
N ARG A 100 2.62 -9.49 -15.95
CA ARG A 100 2.35 -10.56 -15.01
C ARG A 100 2.02 -10.02 -13.63
N VAL A 101 0.87 -10.45 -13.10
CA VAL A 101 0.40 -10.03 -11.79
C VAL A 101 0.25 -11.25 -10.88
N ALA A 102 0.98 -11.23 -9.76
CA ALA A 102 0.80 -12.20 -8.69
C ALA A 102 -0.40 -11.79 -7.83
N VAL A 103 -1.37 -12.69 -7.67
CA VAL A 103 -2.53 -12.52 -6.81
C VAL A 103 -2.56 -13.61 -5.76
N ASP A 104 -2.85 -13.22 -4.53
CA ASP A 104 -2.88 -14.12 -3.39
C ASP A 104 -3.69 -13.53 -2.23
N GLU A 105 -4.00 -14.38 -1.25
CA GLU A 105 -4.68 -14.03 -0.02
C GLU A 105 -4.00 -14.60 1.23
N LYS A 106 -4.01 -13.81 2.29
CA LYS A 106 -3.50 -14.19 3.60
C LYS A 106 -4.56 -13.99 4.67
N GLN A 107 -4.74 -15.00 5.53
CA GLN A 107 -5.53 -14.80 6.75
C GLN A 107 -4.77 -13.86 7.69
N ILE A 108 -5.48 -12.84 8.18
CA ILE A 108 -5.01 -11.86 9.16
C ILE A 108 -6.00 -11.80 10.32
N GLU A 109 -5.56 -11.25 11.44
CA GLU A 109 -6.42 -10.97 12.60
C GLU A 109 -6.42 -9.47 12.87
N VAL A 110 -7.59 -8.85 12.84
CA VAL A 110 -7.78 -7.41 13.07
C VAL A 110 -8.88 -7.25 14.10
N ASP A 111 -8.57 -6.60 15.22
CA ASP A 111 -9.46 -6.38 16.36
C ASP A 111 -10.07 -7.69 16.90
N GLY A 112 -9.26 -8.76 16.96
CA GLY A 112 -9.68 -10.10 17.38
C GLY A 112 -10.55 -10.87 16.39
N GLU A 113 -10.80 -10.31 15.19
CA GLU A 113 -11.57 -10.96 14.13
C GLU A 113 -10.66 -11.48 13.02
N LYS A 114 -10.86 -12.74 12.64
CA LYS A 114 -10.17 -13.35 11.49
C LYS A 114 -10.75 -12.79 10.18
N LYS A 115 -9.87 -12.22 9.36
CA LYS A 115 -10.19 -11.67 8.03
C LYS A 115 -9.21 -12.24 7.00
N TRP A 116 -9.49 -11.96 5.73
CA TRP A 116 -8.68 -12.38 4.59
C TRP A 116 -8.25 -11.15 3.80
N LEU A 117 -6.94 -10.90 3.78
CA LEU A 117 -6.28 -9.84 3.03
C LEU A 117 -5.90 -10.36 1.65
N TYR A 118 -6.46 -9.79 0.61
CA TYR A 118 -6.14 -10.07 -0.79
C TYR A 118 -5.21 -8.98 -1.30
N ALA A 119 -4.23 -9.36 -2.12
CA ALA A 119 -3.32 -8.42 -2.75
C ALA A 119 -2.98 -8.83 -4.18
N ALA A 120 -2.66 -7.83 -4.99
CA ALA A 120 -2.17 -7.99 -6.35
C ALA A 120 -0.86 -7.21 -6.51
N ILE A 121 0.19 -7.87 -6.99
CA ILE A 121 1.50 -7.24 -7.22
C ILE A 121 1.93 -7.50 -8.66
N ASP A 122 2.32 -6.44 -9.36
CA ASP A 122 3.04 -6.59 -10.62
C ASP A 122 4.43 -7.19 -10.35
N THR A 123 4.70 -8.35 -10.95
CA THR A 123 5.95 -9.08 -10.69
C THR A 123 7.19 -8.39 -11.27
N ASP A 124 7.02 -7.53 -12.27
CA ASP A 124 8.12 -6.82 -12.92
C ASP A 124 8.47 -5.52 -12.17
N SER A 125 7.51 -4.61 -12.01
CA SER A 125 7.72 -3.34 -11.31
C SER A 125 7.74 -3.46 -9.79
N LYS A 126 7.21 -4.57 -9.25
CA LYS A 126 7.02 -4.81 -7.81
C LYS A 126 6.02 -3.84 -7.16
N LEU A 127 5.25 -3.14 -7.97
CA LEU A 127 4.21 -2.25 -7.49
C LEU A 127 3.01 -3.09 -7.01
N LEU A 128 2.51 -2.71 -5.83
CA LEU A 128 1.23 -3.17 -5.33
C LEU A 128 0.15 -2.50 -6.17
N LEU A 129 -0.75 -3.30 -6.76
CA LEU A 129 -1.80 -2.81 -7.64
C LEU A 129 -3.11 -2.65 -6.89
N GLU A 130 -3.45 -3.60 -6.03
CA GLU A 130 -4.68 -3.57 -5.26
C GLU A 130 -4.52 -4.34 -3.94
N VAL A 131 -5.23 -3.89 -2.91
CA VAL A 131 -5.36 -4.57 -1.62
C VAL A 131 -6.79 -4.48 -1.13
N ASP A 132 -7.35 -5.60 -0.70
CA ASP A 132 -8.67 -5.62 -0.09
C ASP A 132 -8.77 -6.58 1.08
N VAL A 133 -9.70 -6.30 1.98
CA VAL A 133 -9.98 -7.16 3.14
C VAL A 133 -11.42 -7.67 3.06
N PHE A 134 -11.57 -8.99 3.21
CA PHE A 134 -12.87 -9.66 3.26
C PHE A 134 -13.01 -10.49 4.53
N SER A 135 -14.24 -10.72 4.98
CA SER A 135 -14.52 -11.57 6.15
C SER A 135 -14.34 -13.06 5.89
N ARG A 136 -14.22 -13.50 4.62
CA ARG A 136 -14.13 -14.92 4.24
C ARG A 136 -13.21 -15.15 3.06
N ARG A 137 -12.68 -16.37 2.96
CA ARG A 137 -11.97 -16.89 1.77
C ARG A 137 -12.95 -17.55 0.82
N GLY A 138 -12.69 -17.47 -0.47
CA GLY A 138 -13.35 -18.33 -1.47
C GLY A 138 -13.38 -17.69 -2.84
N THR A 139 -14.04 -18.39 -3.77
CA THR A 139 -14.16 -17.94 -5.17
C THR A 139 -14.90 -16.62 -5.30
N ASP A 140 -15.94 -16.36 -4.49
CA ASP A 140 -16.71 -15.12 -4.62
C ASP A 140 -15.91 -13.88 -4.15
N PRO A 141 -15.24 -13.87 -2.98
CA PRO A 141 -14.29 -12.80 -2.63
C PRO A 141 -13.17 -12.63 -3.66
N ALA A 142 -12.59 -13.73 -4.16
CA ALA A 142 -11.54 -13.67 -5.19
C ALA A 142 -12.05 -13.03 -6.49
N ALA A 143 -13.26 -13.37 -6.94
CA ALA A 143 -13.88 -12.76 -8.10
C ALA A 143 -14.15 -11.26 -7.88
N ALA A 144 -14.70 -10.88 -6.72
CA ALA A 144 -14.93 -9.48 -6.38
C ALA A 144 -13.62 -8.67 -6.32
N PHE A 145 -12.55 -9.25 -5.80
CA PHE A 145 -11.21 -8.65 -5.78
C PHE A 145 -10.68 -8.44 -7.20
N LEU A 146 -10.71 -9.48 -8.03
CA LEU A 146 -10.26 -9.40 -9.43
C LEU A 146 -11.09 -8.39 -10.23
N HIS A 147 -12.39 -8.31 -9.98
CA HIS A 147 -13.25 -7.33 -10.62
C HIS A 147 -12.81 -5.89 -10.32
N ARG A 148 -12.61 -5.53 -9.04
CA ARG A 148 -12.11 -4.19 -8.66
C ARG A 148 -10.74 -3.89 -9.26
N LEU A 149 -9.85 -4.88 -9.25
CA LEU A 149 -8.53 -4.76 -9.87
C LEU A 149 -8.65 -4.45 -11.38
N THR A 150 -9.59 -5.08 -12.10
CA THR A 150 -9.83 -4.79 -13.53
C THR A 150 -10.59 -3.49 -13.78
N GLU A 151 -11.35 -2.98 -12.81
CA GLU A 151 -11.98 -1.65 -12.92
C GLU A 151 -10.93 -0.54 -12.86
N LYS A 152 -9.87 -0.74 -12.06
CA LYS A 152 -8.79 0.24 -11.93
C LYS A 152 -7.74 0.10 -13.03
N HIS A 153 -7.38 -1.12 -13.44
CA HIS A 153 -6.24 -1.35 -14.33
C HIS A 153 -6.66 -2.00 -15.65
N ASP A 154 -6.06 -1.56 -16.77
CA ASP A 154 -6.15 -2.27 -18.05
C ASP A 154 -5.26 -3.52 -18.02
N LEU A 155 -5.88 -4.68 -17.77
CA LEU A 155 -5.21 -5.98 -17.56
C LEU A 155 -5.58 -7.04 -18.61
N ALA A 156 -6.09 -6.62 -19.77
CA ALA A 156 -6.62 -7.55 -20.79
C ALA A 156 -5.57 -8.57 -21.28
N GLU A 157 -4.30 -8.15 -21.38
CA GLU A 157 -3.19 -8.99 -21.84
C GLU A 157 -2.30 -9.49 -20.70
N THR A 158 -2.73 -9.30 -19.45
CA THR A 158 -1.95 -9.66 -18.26
C THR A 158 -2.10 -11.15 -17.94
N GLU A 159 -0.98 -11.83 -17.66
CA GLU A 159 -0.99 -13.20 -17.13
C GLU A 159 -1.05 -13.17 -15.59
N PHE A 160 -2.14 -13.69 -15.02
CA PHE A 160 -2.31 -13.80 -13.58
C PHE A 160 -1.63 -15.06 -13.01
N LEU A 161 -0.88 -14.89 -11.93
CA LEU A 161 -0.18 -15.95 -11.20
C LEU A 161 -0.86 -16.16 -9.84
N VAL A 162 -1.44 -17.34 -9.64
CA VAL A 162 -2.26 -17.69 -8.46
C VAL A 162 -1.84 -19.04 -7.85
N ASP A 163 -2.21 -19.35 -6.61
CA ASP A 163 -1.82 -20.59 -5.90
C ASP A 163 -2.97 -21.58 -5.68
N ALA A 164 -4.22 -21.11 -5.73
CA ALA A 164 -5.38 -21.93 -5.43
C ALA A 164 -6.25 -22.17 -6.67
N GLY A 165 -6.79 -23.39 -6.79
CA GLY A 165 -7.74 -23.73 -7.85
C GLY A 165 -9.01 -22.85 -7.84
N GLY A 166 -9.39 -22.30 -6.68
CA GLY A 166 -10.50 -21.36 -6.57
C GLY A 166 -10.29 -20.07 -7.38
N TYR A 167 -9.04 -19.62 -7.55
CA TYR A 167 -8.73 -18.49 -8.43
C TYR A 167 -8.91 -18.82 -9.90
N LEU A 168 -8.62 -20.05 -10.34
CA LEU A 168 -8.83 -20.41 -11.75
C LEU A 168 -10.31 -20.26 -12.13
N THR A 169 -11.23 -20.58 -11.20
CA THR A 169 -12.66 -20.32 -11.40
C THR A 169 -12.97 -18.81 -11.39
N ALA A 170 -12.36 -18.04 -10.48
CA ALA A 170 -12.56 -16.60 -10.42
C ALA A 170 -12.04 -15.87 -11.68
N LEU A 171 -10.87 -16.25 -12.18
CA LEU A 171 -10.28 -15.76 -13.43
C LEU A 171 -11.19 -16.07 -14.62
N ALA A 172 -11.68 -17.31 -14.72
CA ALA A 172 -12.59 -17.72 -15.78
C ALA A 172 -13.91 -16.92 -15.78
N ARG A 173 -14.44 -16.55 -14.61
CA ARG A 173 -15.64 -15.70 -14.50
C ARG A 173 -15.45 -14.29 -15.06
N HIS A 174 -14.21 -13.81 -15.12
CA HIS A 174 -13.86 -12.47 -15.61
C HIS A 174 -13.08 -12.51 -16.93
N GLU A 175 -13.05 -13.66 -17.61
CA GLU A 175 -12.34 -13.85 -18.88
C GLU A 175 -10.83 -13.49 -18.81
N LEU A 176 -10.23 -13.66 -17.62
CA LEU A 176 -8.83 -13.32 -17.37
C LEU A 176 -7.91 -14.51 -17.64
N SER A 177 -6.75 -14.23 -18.25
CA SER A 177 -5.69 -15.21 -18.45
C SER A 177 -4.93 -15.46 -17.16
N GLY A 178 -4.76 -16.71 -16.74
CA GLY A 178 -3.90 -17.00 -15.62
C GLY A 178 -3.63 -18.48 -15.39
N ARG A 179 -2.66 -18.76 -14.54
CA ARG A 179 -2.19 -20.10 -14.23
C ARG A 179 -1.79 -20.24 -12.76
N LEU A 180 -1.74 -21.49 -12.32
CA LEU A 180 -1.13 -21.81 -11.03
C LEU A 180 0.38 -21.59 -11.13
N ASP A 181 0.96 -20.82 -10.21
CA ASP A 181 2.40 -20.59 -10.13
C ASP A 181 2.86 -20.51 -8.66
N TYR A 182 3.52 -21.59 -8.23
CA TYR A 182 4.01 -21.76 -6.85
C TYR A 182 5.44 -21.25 -6.64
N ARG A 183 6.09 -20.63 -7.65
CA ARG A 183 7.52 -20.27 -7.59
C ARG A 183 7.76 -18.77 -7.73
N THR A 184 7.01 -18.10 -8.60
CA THR A 184 7.26 -16.69 -8.97
C THR A 184 6.57 -15.69 -8.01
N ARG A 185 5.75 -16.18 -7.07
CA ARG A 185 4.98 -15.37 -6.10
C ARG A 185 5.74 -14.90 -4.85
N ASN A 186 7.06 -15.07 -4.78
CA ASN A 186 7.87 -14.70 -3.61
C ASN A 186 7.71 -13.23 -3.15
N HIS A 187 7.38 -12.30 -4.06
CA HIS A 187 7.25 -10.88 -3.72
C HIS A 187 5.98 -10.60 -2.92
N ILE A 188 4.85 -11.22 -3.30
CA ILE A 188 3.59 -11.07 -2.57
C ILE A 188 3.63 -11.76 -1.21
N GLU A 189 4.32 -12.89 -1.10
CA GLU A 189 4.52 -13.57 0.20
C GLU A 189 5.35 -12.73 1.18
N LYS A 190 6.45 -12.12 0.70
CA LYS A 190 7.26 -11.20 1.52
C LYS A 190 6.50 -9.94 1.91
N TRP A 191 5.68 -9.42 1.01
CA TRP A 191 4.81 -8.29 1.31
C TRP A 191 3.81 -8.67 2.41
N PHE A 192 3.15 -9.84 2.30
CA PHE A 192 2.26 -10.34 3.35
C PHE A 192 2.97 -10.52 4.68
N GLN A 193 4.20 -11.05 4.69
CA GLN A 193 4.98 -11.15 5.93
C GLN A 193 5.13 -9.77 6.60
N THR A 194 5.46 -8.74 5.81
CA THR A 194 5.59 -7.36 6.32
C THR A 194 4.25 -6.79 6.80
N ALA A 195 3.18 -7.01 6.04
CA ALA A 195 1.83 -6.57 6.40
C ALA A 195 1.35 -7.23 7.69
N THR A 196 1.47 -8.55 7.80
CA THR A 196 1.07 -9.31 9.00
C THR A 196 1.89 -8.88 10.22
N MET A 197 3.22 -8.74 10.12
CA MET A 197 4.04 -8.26 11.25
C MET A 197 3.57 -6.89 11.77
N ARG A 198 3.09 -6.01 10.88
CA ARG A 198 2.57 -4.70 11.29
C ARG A 198 1.16 -4.80 11.88
N ILE A 199 0.29 -5.59 11.26
CA ILE A 199 -1.07 -5.84 11.78
C ILE A 199 -0.97 -6.42 13.19
N ASP A 200 -0.15 -7.46 13.39
CA ASP A 200 0.08 -8.09 14.68
C ASP A 200 0.60 -7.11 15.75
N ARG A 201 1.35 -6.09 15.32
CA ARG A 201 1.90 -5.08 16.23
C ARG A 201 0.87 -4.01 16.64
N PHE A 202 -0.07 -3.68 15.77
CA PHE A 202 -0.90 -2.48 15.92
C PHE A 202 -2.40 -2.73 16.00
N HIS A 203 -2.87 -3.89 15.55
CA HIS A 203 -4.27 -4.15 15.25
C HIS A 203 -4.75 -5.54 15.70
N THR A 204 -3.93 -6.30 16.42
CA THR A 204 -4.31 -7.59 17.03
C THR A 204 -4.61 -7.43 18.51
#